data_AF-A0A379WW71-F1
#
_entry.id   AF-A0A379WW71-F1
#
_cell.length_a   1.000
_cell.length_b   1.000
_cell.length_c   1.000
_cell.angle_alpha   90.00
_cell.angle_beta   90.00
_cell.angle_gamma   90.00
#
_symmetry.space_group_name_H-M   'P 1'
#
loop_
_entity.id
_entity.type
_entity.pdbx_description
1 polymer ?
#
loop_
_entity_poly.entity_id
_entity_poly.type
_entity_poly.pdbx_seq_one_letter_code
_entity_poly.pdbx_strand_id
1 'polypeptide(L)'
;MSFGRVSTFLDAYIERDLKAGKITEQDAQEMIDHLVMKLRMVRFLRTPEYDELFSGDPIWATESIGGMGVDAVLWLPKQLPLPEHPVHHGAVSGTEHHRSWSEKLPLNFKKFAAKVSIDTSSLQYENDDLMRPDSTTMTTLSHAA
;
A
#
# COMPACT_ATOMS: atom_id res chain seq x y z
N MET A 1 0.76 4.25 13.09
CA MET A 1 1.77 5.16 12.50
C MET A 1 1.92 4.75 11.05
N SER A 2 1.11 5.35 10.16
CA SER A 2 0.99 4.89 8.78
C SER A 2 2.27 5.11 7.97
N PHE A 3 2.55 4.21 7.03
CA PHE A 3 3.69 4.30 6.13
C PHE A 3 3.45 5.28 4.98
N GLY A 4 2.21 5.34 4.48
CA GLY A 4 1.75 6.35 3.52
C GLY A 4 1.36 5.75 2.17
N ARG A 5 1.69 6.44 1.07
CA ARG A 5 1.48 5.98 -0.31
C ARG A 5 2.82 5.97 -1.04
N VAL A 6 3.62 4.95 -0.77
CA VAL A 6 5.06 4.92 -1.07
C VAL A 6 5.39 4.00 -2.25
N SER A 7 4.62 2.94 -2.47
CA SER A 7 4.83 1.95 -3.53
C SER A 7 4.99 2.54 -4.93
N THR A 8 4.06 3.39 -5.36
CA THR A 8 4.12 4.04 -6.69
C THR A 8 5.27 5.05 -6.78
N PHE A 9 5.62 5.68 -5.67
CA PHE A 9 6.77 6.59 -5.61
C PHE A 9 8.10 5.83 -5.78
N LEU A 10 8.27 4.71 -5.08
CA LEU A 10 9.47 3.86 -5.20
C LEU A 10 9.60 3.21 -6.58
N ASP A 11 8.48 2.85 -7.21
CA ASP A 11 8.44 2.25 -8.55
C ASP A 11 9.15 3.11 -9.61
N ALA A 12 9.09 4.44 -9.48
CA ALA A 12 9.81 5.34 -10.40
C ALA A 12 11.34 5.16 -10.34
N TYR A 13 11.90 4.85 -9.17
CA TYR A 13 13.34 4.60 -8.99
C TYR A 13 13.72 3.19 -9.44
N ILE A 14 12.88 2.21 -9.13
CA ILE A 14 13.06 0.81 -9.55
C ILE A 14 13.04 0.70 -11.07
N GLU A 15 12.02 1.27 -11.72
CA GLU A 15 11.87 1.29 -13.18
C GLU A 15 13.08 1.95 -13.86
N ARG A 16 13.60 3.05 -13.29
CA ARG A 16 14.80 3.72 -13.80
C ARG A 16 16.01 2.80 -13.76
N ASP A 17 16.23 2.12 -12.64
CA ASP A 17 17.43 1.31 -12.43
C ASP A 17 17.36 -0.04 -13.15
N LEU A 18 16.15 -0.63 -13.32
CA LEU A 18 15.90 -1.76 -14.22
C LEU A 18 16.22 -1.41 -15.67
N LYS A 19 15.73 -0.26 -16.17
CA LYS A 19 16.03 0.20 -17.54
C LYS A 19 17.51 0.50 -17.77
N ALA A 20 18.21 0.94 -16.74
CA ALA A 20 19.64 1.18 -16.79
C ALA A 20 20.48 -0.10 -16.61
N GLY A 21 19.84 -1.26 -16.38
CA GLY A 21 20.51 -2.54 -16.13
C GLY A 21 21.36 -2.56 -14.85
N LYS A 22 21.04 -1.69 -13.87
CA LYS A 22 21.79 -1.59 -12.61
C LYS A 22 21.34 -2.61 -11.58
N ILE A 23 20.08 -3.02 -11.67
CA ILE A 23 19.45 -4.01 -10.81
C ILE A 23 18.65 -4.98 -11.68
N THR A 24 18.45 -6.18 -11.19
CA THR A 24 17.50 -7.14 -11.74
C THR A 24 16.15 -7.02 -11.06
N GLU A 25 15.12 -7.65 -11.63
CA GLU A 25 13.80 -7.77 -11.01
C GLU A 25 13.88 -8.45 -9.64
N GLN A 26 14.76 -9.44 -9.50
CA GLN A 26 14.98 -10.15 -8.24
C GLN A 26 15.59 -9.22 -7.18
N ASP A 27 16.56 -8.39 -7.54
CA ASP A 27 17.14 -7.41 -6.62
C ASP A 27 16.09 -6.39 -6.16
N ALA A 28 15.22 -5.94 -7.08
CA ALA A 28 14.13 -5.03 -6.74
C ALA A 28 13.14 -5.68 -5.74
N GLN A 29 12.74 -6.93 -5.98
CA GLN A 29 11.87 -7.68 -5.07
C GLN A 29 12.54 -7.87 -3.69
N GLU A 30 13.83 -8.22 -3.64
CA GLU A 30 14.57 -8.39 -2.39
C GLU A 30 14.60 -7.10 -1.56
N MET A 31 14.82 -5.93 -2.19
CA MET A 31 14.80 -4.64 -1.49
C MET A 31 13.43 -4.35 -0.87
N ILE A 32 12.36 -4.67 -1.59
CA ILE A 32 10.98 -4.48 -1.12
C ILE A 32 10.64 -5.47 -0.01
N ASP A 33 11.14 -6.71 -0.11
CA ASP A 33 11.03 -7.71 0.94
C ASP A 33 11.70 -7.25 2.22
N HIS A 34 12.91 -6.73 2.13
CA HIS A 34 13.62 -6.16 3.28
C HIS A 34 12.91 -4.94 3.86
N LEU A 35 12.35 -4.07 3.03
CA LEU A 35 11.56 -2.91 3.50
C LEU A 35 10.33 -3.37 4.30
N VAL A 36 9.50 -4.24 3.72
CA VAL A 36 8.28 -4.74 4.38
C VAL A 36 8.63 -5.57 5.62
N MET A 37 9.70 -6.37 5.57
CA MET A 37 10.21 -7.08 6.74
C MET A 37 10.50 -6.13 7.90
N LYS A 38 11.11 -4.97 7.64
CA LYS A 38 11.36 -3.96 8.68
C LYS A 38 10.08 -3.31 9.19
N LEU A 39 9.09 -3.06 8.33
CA LEU A 39 7.78 -2.56 8.78
C LEU A 39 7.08 -3.55 9.74
N ARG A 40 7.24 -4.86 9.52
CA ARG A 40 6.70 -5.91 10.40
C ARG A 40 7.38 -5.98 11.77
N MET A 41 8.59 -5.44 11.90
CA MET A 41 9.39 -5.47 13.14
C MET A 41 9.14 -4.27 14.07
N VAL A 42 8.40 -3.25 13.61
CA VAL A 42 8.10 -2.08 14.45
C VAL A 42 7.26 -2.52 15.64
N ARG A 43 7.67 -2.14 16.85
CA ARG A 43 7.01 -2.46 18.11
C ARG A 43 7.11 -1.28 19.07
N PHE A 44 6.11 -1.16 19.93
CA PHE A 44 6.07 -0.15 20.97
C PHE A 44 5.74 -0.81 22.30
N LEU A 45 6.42 -0.39 23.38
CA LEU A 45 6.04 -0.83 24.71
C LEU A 45 4.66 -0.26 25.07
N ARG A 46 3.72 -1.13 25.44
CA ARG A 46 2.34 -0.76 25.79
C ARG A 46 2.03 -1.16 27.24
N THR A 47 1.12 -0.42 27.86
CA THR A 47 0.54 -0.81 29.15
C THR A 47 -0.61 -1.79 28.94
N PRO A 48 -1.00 -2.59 29.94
CA PRO A 48 -2.13 -3.51 29.82
C PRO A 48 -3.45 -2.82 29.41
N GLU A 49 -3.71 -1.61 29.90
CA GLU A 49 -4.93 -0.85 29.59
C GLU A 49 -4.99 -0.46 28.10
N TYR A 50 -3.83 -0.22 27.48
CA TYR A 50 -3.76 0.03 26.04
C TYR A 50 -4.08 -1.25 25.25
N ASP A 51 -3.57 -2.40 25.68
CA ASP A 51 -3.80 -3.69 25.00
C ASP A 51 -5.27 -4.16 25.09
N GLU A 52 -5.96 -3.83 26.19
CA GLU A 52 -7.41 -4.06 26.31
C GLU A 52 -8.23 -3.27 25.28
N LEU A 53 -7.78 -2.05 24.92
CA LEU A 53 -8.43 -1.20 23.92
C LEU A 53 -7.98 -1.52 22.48
N PHE A 54 -6.72 -1.91 22.31
CA PHE A 54 -6.05 -2.11 21.02
C PHE A 54 -5.32 -3.45 21.00
N SER A 55 -6.10 -4.52 20.96
CA SER A 55 -5.59 -5.89 21.04
C SER A 55 -4.80 -6.33 19.81
N GLY A 56 -3.89 -7.29 20.01
CA GLY A 56 -3.13 -7.91 18.92
C GLY A 56 -1.88 -7.15 18.50
N ASP A 57 -1.39 -6.26 19.37
CA ASP A 57 -0.17 -5.45 19.17
C ASP A 57 -0.16 -4.67 17.84
N PRO A 58 -1.18 -3.84 17.57
CA PRO A 58 -1.30 -3.13 16.30
C PRO A 58 -0.33 -1.94 16.21
N ILE A 59 0.25 -1.78 15.03
CA ILE A 59 1.14 -0.65 14.68
C ILE A 59 0.47 0.30 13.68
N TRP A 60 -0.44 -0.22 12.85
CA TRP A 60 -1.03 0.46 11.70
C TRP A 60 0.04 1.11 10.82
N ALA A 61 1.03 0.30 10.39
CA ALA A 61 2.00 0.70 9.37
C ALA A 61 1.32 0.61 7.99
N THR A 62 0.30 1.44 7.80
CA THR A 62 -0.61 1.37 6.67
C THR A 62 0.04 1.90 5.40
N GLU A 63 0.00 1.11 4.32
CA GLU A 63 0.44 1.49 2.98
C GLU A 63 -0.76 1.51 2.02
N SER A 64 -1.00 2.66 1.40
CA SER A 64 -2.03 2.87 0.39
C SER A 64 -1.48 2.56 -1.00
N ILE A 65 -2.18 1.72 -1.76
CA ILE A 65 -1.71 1.21 -3.05
C ILE A 65 -2.83 1.30 -4.09
N GLY A 66 -2.47 1.71 -5.31
CA GLY A 66 -3.40 1.87 -6.41
C GLY A 66 -4.05 3.23 -6.40
N GLY A 67 -5.31 3.31 -6.81
CA GLY A 67 -6.03 4.56 -6.99
C GLY A 67 -5.72 5.26 -8.32
N MET A 68 -6.42 6.36 -8.53
CA MET A 68 -6.37 7.17 -9.73
C MET A 68 -5.99 8.60 -9.37
N GLY A 69 -5.27 9.29 -10.25
CA GLY A 69 -5.00 10.71 -10.14
C GLY A 69 -6.24 11.55 -10.44
N VAL A 70 -6.23 12.81 -10.04
CA VAL A 70 -7.25 13.81 -10.39
C VAL A 70 -7.31 14.06 -11.91
N ASP A 71 -6.18 13.87 -12.58
CA ASP A 71 -5.97 13.91 -14.02
C ASP A 71 -6.31 12.58 -14.73
N ALA A 72 -6.96 11.65 -14.03
CA ALA A 72 -7.28 10.30 -14.48
C ALA A 72 -6.05 9.41 -14.80
N VAL A 73 -4.84 9.80 -14.38
CA VAL A 73 -3.65 8.96 -14.49
C VAL A 73 -3.74 7.82 -13.47
N LEU A 74 -3.46 6.60 -13.91
CA LEU A 74 -3.42 5.44 -13.02
C LEU A 74 -2.20 5.48 -12.11
N TRP A 75 -2.39 5.35 -10.79
CA TRP A 75 -1.30 5.32 -9.80
C TRP A 75 -1.10 3.90 -9.28
N LEU A 76 -0.83 2.99 -10.22
CA LEU A 76 -0.39 1.63 -9.91
C LEU A 76 1.10 1.51 -10.24
N PRO A 77 1.91 0.92 -9.34
CA PRO A 77 3.28 0.59 -9.66
C PRO A 77 3.29 -0.46 -10.78
N LYS A 78 4.23 -0.33 -11.71
CA LYS A 78 4.33 -1.15 -12.92
C LYS A 78 5.28 -2.31 -12.77
N GLN A 79 6.37 -2.11 -12.01
CA GLN A 79 7.45 -3.07 -11.87
C GLN A 79 7.40 -3.79 -10.53
N LEU A 80 6.76 -3.22 -9.51
CA LEU A 80 6.60 -3.94 -8.24
C LEU A 80 5.64 -5.12 -8.42
N PRO A 81 6.09 -6.37 -8.21
CA PRO A 81 5.19 -7.48 -8.02
C PRO A 81 4.48 -7.26 -6.68
N LEU A 82 3.34 -6.59 -6.76
CA LEU A 82 2.27 -6.65 -5.78
C LEU A 82 1.89 -8.10 -5.32
N PRO A 83 2.12 -9.22 -6.07
CA PRO A 83 1.62 -10.55 -5.74
C PRO A 83 2.05 -11.26 -4.47
N GLU A 84 3.19 -10.95 -3.88
CA GLU A 84 3.89 -12.03 -3.14
C GLU A 84 4.07 -11.76 -1.64
N HIS A 85 3.92 -10.50 -1.23
CA HIS A 85 4.17 -10.09 0.16
C HIS A 85 3.27 -10.76 1.21
N PRO A 86 1.95 -10.88 0.98
CA PRO A 86 1.07 -11.57 1.94
C PRO A 86 1.03 -13.09 1.73
N VAL A 87 1.26 -13.56 0.50
CA VAL A 87 1.08 -14.98 0.11
C VAL A 87 2.24 -15.85 0.57
N HIS A 88 3.50 -15.40 0.44
CA HIS A 88 4.67 -16.21 0.83
C HIS A 88 5.08 -16.04 2.29
N HIS A 89 4.71 -14.93 2.92
CA HIS A 89 5.16 -14.59 4.26
C HIS A 89 4.04 -14.56 5.31
N GLY A 90 2.82 -14.98 4.95
CA GLY A 90 1.64 -15.04 5.82
C GLY A 90 1.07 -13.68 6.21
N ALA A 91 -0.18 -13.68 6.68
CA ALA A 91 -0.80 -12.53 7.32
C ALA A 91 -0.11 -12.27 8.67
N VAL A 92 0.45 -11.07 8.85
CA VAL A 92 1.05 -10.64 10.12
C VAL A 92 0.31 -9.42 10.63
N SER A 93 -0.10 -9.44 11.90
CA SER A 93 -0.74 -8.31 12.55
C SER A 93 0.18 -7.08 12.52
N GLY A 94 -0.38 -5.90 12.20
CA GLY A 94 0.30 -4.61 12.30
C GLY A 94 0.74 -3.94 10.99
N THR A 95 0.82 -4.67 9.86
CA THR A 95 0.98 -4.07 8.51
C THR A 95 -0.34 -4.13 7.76
N GLU A 96 -0.92 -2.98 7.46
CA GLU A 96 -2.20 -2.88 6.75
C GLU A 96 -1.95 -2.42 5.31
N HIS A 97 -2.43 -3.19 4.35
CA HIS A 97 -2.32 -2.83 2.93
C HIS A 97 -3.68 -2.36 2.45
N HIS A 98 -3.79 -1.05 2.26
CA HIS A 98 -5.01 -0.39 1.81
C HIS A 98 -5.01 -0.27 0.30
N ARG A 99 -6.03 -0.82 -0.35
CA ARG A 99 -6.24 -0.68 -1.78
C ARG A 99 -7.16 0.51 -2.02
N SER A 100 -6.64 1.60 -2.58
CA SER A 100 -7.43 2.72 -3.05
C SER A 100 -8.20 2.28 -4.30
N TRP A 101 -9.45 1.85 -4.10
CA TRP A 101 -10.27 1.17 -5.09
C TRP A 101 -11.08 2.17 -5.92
N SER A 102 -10.94 2.08 -7.24
CA SER A 102 -11.75 2.83 -8.20
C SER A 102 -12.35 1.89 -9.25
N GLU A 103 -13.54 2.23 -9.74
CA GLU A 103 -14.17 1.58 -10.89
C GLU A 103 -13.30 1.66 -12.14
N LYS A 104 -12.42 2.67 -12.24
CA LYS A 104 -11.52 2.87 -13.39
C LYS A 104 -10.20 2.12 -13.28
N LEU A 105 -9.96 1.36 -12.21
CA LEU A 105 -8.76 0.53 -12.10
C LEU A 105 -8.72 -0.57 -13.18
N PRO A 106 -7.51 -0.94 -13.68
CA PRO A 106 -7.36 -2.04 -14.62
C PRO A 106 -7.94 -3.35 -14.11
N LEU A 107 -8.64 -4.08 -14.98
CA LEU A 107 -9.28 -5.35 -14.63
C LEU A 107 -8.29 -6.39 -14.08
N ASN A 108 -7.07 -6.43 -14.62
CA ASN A 108 -6.04 -7.35 -14.16
C ASN A 108 -5.65 -7.07 -12.71
N PHE A 109 -5.50 -5.80 -12.33
CA PHE A 109 -5.22 -5.42 -10.94
C PHE A 109 -6.38 -5.76 -10.01
N LYS A 110 -7.63 -5.50 -10.43
CA LYS A 110 -8.83 -5.87 -9.65
C LYS A 110 -8.90 -7.37 -9.38
N LYS A 111 -8.70 -8.20 -10.42
CA LYS A 111 -8.67 -9.67 -10.29
C LYS A 111 -7.54 -10.14 -9.39
N PHE A 112 -6.37 -9.53 -9.54
CA PHE A 112 -5.21 -9.83 -8.74
C PHE A 112 -5.43 -9.50 -7.25
N ALA A 113 -5.96 -8.32 -6.93
CA ALA A 113 -6.30 -7.95 -5.56
C ALA A 113 -7.35 -8.91 -4.96
N ALA A 114 -8.38 -9.26 -5.73
CA ALA A 114 -9.39 -10.23 -5.31
C ALA A 114 -8.78 -11.63 -5.02
N LYS A 115 -7.86 -12.10 -5.88
CA LYS A 115 -7.12 -13.35 -5.67
C LYS A 115 -6.36 -13.34 -4.34
N VAL A 116 -5.60 -12.28 -4.06
CA VAL A 116 -4.84 -12.15 -2.81
C VAL A 116 -5.75 -12.07 -1.59
N SER A 117 -6.89 -11.36 -1.69
CA SER A 117 -7.89 -11.36 -0.63
C SER A 117 -8.45 -12.75 -0.34
N ILE A 118 -8.79 -13.53 -1.38
CA ILE A 118 -9.25 -14.92 -1.24
C ILE A 118 -8.16 -15.77 -0.56
N ASP A 119 -6.91 -15.62 -0.98
CA ASP A 119 -5.82 -16.47 -0.52
C ASP A 119 -5.37 -16.13 0.92
N THR A 120 -5.49 -14.88 1.36
CA THR A 120 -4.79 -14.41 2.58
C THR A 120 -5.66 -13.64 3.58
N SER A 121 -6.83 -13.14 3.18
CA SER A 121 -7.68 -12.28 4.03
C SER A 121 -6.96 -11.08 4.67
N SER A 122 -5.90 -10.57 4.03
CA SER A 122 -4.98 -9.57 4.62
C SER A 122 -5.04 -8.19 3.97
N LEU A 123 -5.92 -7.99 2.98
CA LEU A 123 -6.07 -6.72 2.26
C LEU A 123 -7.31 -5.97 2.75
N GLN A 124 -7.18 -4.64 2.83
CA GLN A 124 -8.28 -3.72 3.08
C GLN A 124 -8.53 -2.89 1.81
N TYR A 125 -9.77 -2.44 1.61
CA TYR A 125 -10.17 -1.67 0.44
C TYR A 125 -10.86 -0.38 0.88
N GLU A 126 -10.47 0.74 0.29
CA GLU A 126 -11.07 2.04 0.53
C GLU A 126 -11.53 2.67 -0.79
N ASN A 127 -12.61 3.46 -0.78
CA ASN A 127 -13.21 3.97 -2.00
C ASN A 127 -12.49 5.22 -2.52
N ASP A 128 -11.60 5.05 -3.49
CA ASP A 128 -10.84 6.13 -4.14
C ASP A 128 -11.75 7.05 -4.97
N ASP A 129 -12.81 6.51 -5.58
CA ASP A 129 -13.75 7.33 -6.36
C ASP A 129 -14.50 8.35 -5.49
N LEU A 130 -14.66 8.06 -4.19
CA LEU A 130 -15.23 8.98 -3.21
C LEU A 130 -14.18 9.91 -2.60
N MET A 131 -13.07 9.36 -2.12
CA MET A 131 -12.08 10.13 -1.34
C MET A 131 -11.27 11.13 -2.19
N ARG A 132 -10.97 10.80 -3.45
CA ARG A 132 -10.15 11.66 -4.33
C ARG A 132 -10.85 13.00 -4.68
N PRO A 133 -12.13 13.03 -5.09
CA PRO A 133 -12.83 14.31 -5.29
C PRO A 133 -12.97 15.13 -3.99
N ASP A 134 -13.26 14.47 -2.87
CA ASP A 134 -13.52 15.16 -1.59
C ASP A 134 -12.27 15.88 -1.06
N SER A 135 -11.10 15.26 -1.15
CA SER A 135 -9.81 15.85 -0.76
C SER A 135 -9.41 17.07 -1.62
N THR A 136 -9.82 17.09 -2.88
CA THR A 136 -9.62 18.23 -3.79
C THR A 136 -10.51 19.41 -3.38
N THR A 137 -11.73 19.13 -2.93
CA THR A 137 -12.73 20.13 -2.52
C THR A 137 -12.35 20.83 -1.21
N MET A 138 -11.69 20.13 -0.27
CA MET A 138 -11.20 20.76 0.96
C MET A 138 -9.99 21.67 0.74
N THR A 139 -9.15 21.37 -0.27
CA THR A 139 -7.94 22.17 -0.56
C THR A 139 -8.29 23.51 -1.23
N THR A 140 -9.37 23.56 -2.02
CA THR A 140 -9.86 24.80 -2.63
C THR A 140 -10.58 25.71 -1.63
N LEU A 141 -11.24 25.14 -0.61
CA LEU A 141 -11.89 25.91 0.45
C LEU A 141 -10.90 26.55 1.43
N SER A 142 -9.73 25.95 1.66
CA SER A 142 -8.71 26.54 2.55
C SER A 142 -7.96 27.74 1.96
N HIS A 143 -8.07 27.96 0.65
CA HIS A 143 -7.50 29.13 -0.05
C HIS A 143 -8.53 30.24 -0.28
N ALA A 144 -9.79 30.04 0.15
CA ALA A 144 -10.89 30.99 -0.02
C ALA A 144 -11.30 31.68 1.29
N ALA A 145 -10.51 31.55 2.37
CA ALA A 145 -10.73 32.17 3.66
C ALA A 145 -9.58 33.12 4.04
#